data_AF-A0A0P9SPY5-F1
#
_entry.id   AF-A0A0P9SPY5-F1
#
_cell.length_a   1.000
_cell.length_b   1.000
_cell.length_c   1.000
_cell.angle_alpha   90.00
_cell.angle_beta   90.00
_cell.angle_gamma   90.00
#
_symmetry.space_group_name_H-M   'P 1'
#
loop_
_entity.id
_entity.type
_entity.pdbx_description
1 polymer ?
#
loop_
_entity_poly.entity_id
_entity_poly.type
_entity_poly.pdbx_seq_one_letter_code
_entity_poly.pdbx_strand_id
1 'polypeptide(L)'
;MDANATHIALTLEGISVDFQVLGFVGREALNQPFCFDIELVSPRPDLKLEELLHKRGCLTFGATGKGLVHGLVYRITQGDSGKSLTRYSIRLMPQLAYLRHNHDQQIFQQLTVPKIIAQVLEARGILADAYSFQLGATYPERDYCVQYDESDLHFIQRLCEEEGIHFHFQHSASGHTLVFGDDQTVFRKLAPVSYQQDSGMAAEKPVVKRFNLRLETRTTRVSRRDYDFKKPGILPESAAKSAFAPDLEDYDYPGRFTSRERGKQLATRALERHRSDYQLAEGKGDEPTLVSG
;
A
#
# COMPACT_ATOMS: atom_id res chain seq x y z
N MET A 1 6.26 34.47 -11.73
CA MET A 1 6.31 33.35 -10.76
C MET A 1 7.77 33.18 -10.39
N ASP A 2 8.12 33.33 -9.11
CA ASP A 2 9.52 33.21 -8.68
C ASP A 2 10.03 31.79 -8.94
N ALA A 3 11.12 31.68 -9.69
CA ALA A 3 11.81 30.42 -9.97
C ALA A 3 12.42 29.76 -8.70
N ASN A 4 12.36 30.45 -7.56
CA ASN A 4 12.90 30.04 -6.26
C ASN A 4 11.83 29.69 -5.21
N ALA A 5 10.55 29.66 -5.58
CA ALA A 5 9.51 29.21 -4.64
C ALA A 5 9.75 27.72 -4.32
N THR A 6 9.89 27.38 -3.04
CA THR A 6 10.18 26.01 -2.60
C THR A 6 8.99 25.12 -2.94
N HIS A 7 9.06 24.42 -4.07
CA HIS A 7 8.01 23.51 -4.54
C HIS A 7 7.99 22.18 -3.77
N ILE A 8 8.79 22.05 -2.72
CA ILE A 8 8.89 20.87 -1.86
C ILE A 8 9.15 21.37 -0.42
N ALA A 9 8.32 20.95 0.53
CA ALA A 9 8.48 21.29 1.93
C ALA A 9 8.18 20.09 2.83
N LEU A 10 8.90 19.99 3.94
CA LEU A 10 8.65 18.99 4.98
C LEU A 10 8.33 19.73 6.29
N THR A 11 7.18 19.42 6.88
CA THR A 11 6.84 19.87 8.24
C THR A 11 6.84 18.67 9.18
N LEU A 12 7.35 18.86 10.40
CA LEU A 12 7.29 17.86 11.47
C LEU A 12 6.46 18.41 12.63
N GLU A 13 5.55 17.60 13.16
CA GLU A 13 4.63 18.01 14.21
C GLU A 13 5.36 18.18 15.55
N GLY A 14 5.12 19.32 16.21
CA GLY A 14 5.64 19.60 17.54
C GLY A 14 7.15 19.82 17.61
N ILE A 15 7.84 20.02 16.47
CA ILE A 15 9.28 20.30 16.42
C ILE A 15 9.56 21.45 15.46
N SER A 16 10.29 22.45 15.95
CA SER A 16 10.87 23.49 15.11
C SER A 16 12.24 23.05 14.61
N VAL A 17 12.30 22.70 13.32
CA VAL A 17 13.52 22.35 12.60
C VAL A 17 13.65 23.14 11.32
N ASP A 18 14.83 23.76 11.15
CA ASP A 18 15.22 24.49 9.94
C ASP A 18 15.69 23.50 8.86
N PHE A 19 14.82 22.56 8.49
CA PHE A 19 15.10 21.65 7.38
C PHE A 19 14.76 22.30 6.05
N GLN A 20 15.71 22.25 5.12
CA GLN A 20 15.47 22.54 3.71
C GLN A 20 15.52 21.22 2.94
N VAL A 21 14.48 20.96 2.14
CA VAL A 21 14.40 19.74 1.33
C VAL A 21 15.24 19.90 0.06
N LEU A 22 16.18 18.99 -0.16
CA LEU A 22 16.99 18.93 -1.38
C LEU A 22 16.32 18.09 -2.48
N GLY A 23 15.63 17.02 -2.08
CA GLY A 23 14.98 16.09 -2.97
C GLY A 23 14.36 14.93 -2.20
N PHE A 24 13.64 14.06 -2.89
CA PHE A 24 13.10 12.84 -2.30
C PHE A 24 12.89 11.76 -3.34
N VAL A 25 12.81 10.52 -2.89
CA VAL A 25 12.36 9.36 -3.67
C VAL A 25 11.23 8.69 -2.89
N GLY A 26 10.06 8.59 -3.51
CA GLY A 26 8.86 7.99 -2.94
C GLY A 26 8.47 6.72 -3.67
N ARG A 27 7.94 5.74 -2.92
CA ARG A 27 7.26 4.58 -3.48
C ARG A 27 5.96 4.33 -2.72
N GLU A 28 4.88 4.23 -3.46
CA GLU A 28 3.56 3.81 -3.00
C GLU A 28 3.06 2.69 -3.91
N ALA A 29 2.30 1.75 -3.36
CA ALA A 29 1.65 0.69 -4.10
C ALA A 29 0.46 0.17 -3.29
N LEU A 30 -0.54 -0.39 -3.97
CA LEU A 30 -1.60 -1.12 -3.30
C LEU A 30 -0.98 -2.25 -2.46
N ASN A 31 -1.57 -2.47 -1.28
CA ASN A 31 -1.21 -3.55 -0.37
C ASN A 31 0.21 -3.45 0.21
N GLN A 32 0.86 -2.30 0.12
CA GLN A 32 2.19 -2.07 0.67
C GLN A 32 2.23 -0.77 1.47
N PRO A 33 2.92 -0.73 2.63
CA PRO A 33 3.25 0.52 3.30
C PRO A 33 4.06 1.42 2.36
N PHE A 34 3.64 2.68 2.19
CA PHE A 34 4.45 3.64 1.43
C PHE A 34 5.78 3.95 2.12
N CYS A 35 6.73 4.45 1.34
CA CYS A 35 8.03 4.87 1.83
C CYS A 35 8.54 6.07 1.03
N PHE A 36 8.87 7.16 1.72
CA PHE A 36 9.49 8.34 1.12
C PHE A 36 10.82 8.61 1.81
N ASP A 37 11.92 8.44 1.08
CA ASP A 37 13.25 8.84 1.52
C ASP A 37 13.49 10.29 1.08
N ILE A 38 13.65 11.18 2.05
CA ILE A 38 13.73 12.63 1.88
C ILE A 38 15.15 13.08 2.23
N GLU A 39 15.79 13.83 1.35
CA GLU A 39 17.09 14.44 1.56
C GLU A 39 16.93 15.87 2.06
N LEU A 40 17.64 16.19 3.14
CA LEU A 40 17.48 17.42 3.90
C LEU A 40 18.84 18.05 4.18
N VAL A 41 18.85 19.37 4.38
CA VAL A 41 19.96 20.09 5.01
C VAL A 41 19.46 20.98 6.13
N SER A 42 20.28 21.18 7.15
CA SER A 42 20.02 22.13 8.24
C SER A 42 21.31 22.83 8.67
N PRO A 43 21.27 24.11 9.09
CA PRO A 43 22.42 24.77 9.69
C PRO A 43 22.80 24.20 11.06
N ARG A 44 21.91 23.43 11.71
CA ARG A 44 22.17 22.81 13.01
C ARG A 44 22.82 21.43 12.83
N PRO A 45 24.08 21.22 13.26
CA PRO A 45 24.77 19.93 13.18
C PRO A 45 24.47 19.00 14.37
N ASP A 46 23.78 19.48 15.39
CA ASP A 46 23.60 18.87 16.71
C ASP A 46 22.14 18.49 17.00
N LEU A 47 21.36 18.23 15.93
CA LEU A 47 19.97 17.80 16.09
C LEU A 47 19.91 16.48 16.85
N LYS A 48 19.11 16.43 17.91
CA LYS A 48 18.84 15.19 18.65
C LYS A 48 17.92 14.29 17.82
N LEU A 49 18.53 13.37 17.09
CA LEU A 49 17.82 12.49 16.15
C LEU A 49 16.71 11.66 16.79
N GLU A 50 16.91 11.24 18.03
CA GLU A 50 15.94 10.46 18.80
C GLU A 50 14.64 11.23 19.06
N GLU A 51 14.71 12.55 19.25
CA GLU A 51 13.53 13.41 19.44
C GLU A 51 12.72 13.55 18.15
N LEU A 52 13.36 13.37 16.99
CA LEU A 52 12.75 13.44 15.65
C LEU A 52 12.11 12.11 15.22
N LEU A 53 12.60 11.00 15.75
CA LEU A 53 12.08 9.67 15.43
C LEU A 53 10.61 9.55 15.86
N HIS A 54 9.81 8.85 15.06
CA HIS A 54 8.37 8.63 15.26
C HIS A 54 7.49 9.88 15.19
N LYS A 55 8.05 11.06 14.98
CA LYS A 55 7.26 12.29 14.81
C LYS A 55 6.46 12.21 13.53
N ARG A 56 5.25 12.75 13.58
CA ARG A 56 4.40 12.90 12.40
C ARG A 56 4.99 13.99 11.52
N GLY A 57 4.93 13.78 10.22
CA GLY A 57 5.45 14.71 9.24
C GLY A 57 4.62 14.71 7.96
N CYS A 58 4.61 15.87 7.30
CA CYS A 58 3.91 16.08 6.05
C CYS A 58 4.89 16.61 5.00
N LEU A 59 5.12 15.82 3.96
CA LEU A 59 5.85 16.22 2.76
C LEU A 59 4.85 16.78 1.76
N THR A 60 5.00 18.05 1.37
CA THR A 60 4.24 18.66 0.29
C THR A 60 5.15 18.91 -0.90
N PHE A 61 4.64 18.68 -2.12
CA PHE A 61 5.40 18.84 -3.35
C PHE A 61 4.55 19.20 -4.58
N GLY A 62 5.23 19.66 -5.62
CA GLY A 62 4.65 20.06 -6.90
C GLY A 62 4.25 21.53 -6.92
N ALA A 63 4.22 22.13 -8.11
CA ALA A 63 3.97 23.57 -8.27
C ALA A 63 2.61 24.04 -7.72
N THR A 64 1.64 23.13 -7.62
CA THR A 64 0.31 23.40 -7.08
C THR A 64 0.19 23.12 -5.59
N GLY A 65 1.22 22.55 -4.95
CA GLY A 65 1.18 22.06 -3.56
C GLY A 65 0.22 20.89 -3.33
N LYS A 66 -0.29 20.27 -4.41
CA LYS A 66 -1.25 19.17 -4.33
C LYS A 66 -0.63 17.80 -4.11
N GLY A 67 0.68 17.64 -4.35
CA GLY A 67 1.41 16.46 -3.91
C GLY A 67 1.55 16.53 -2.39
N LEU A 68 0.99 15.57 -1.68
CA LEU A 68 0.97 15.57 -0.22
C LEU A 68 1.08 14.13 0.29
N VAL A 69 2.04 13.91 1.19
CA VAL A 69 2.26 12.63 1.86
C VAL A 69 2.43 12.88 3.35
N HIS A 70 1.54 12.31 4.16
CA HIS A 70 1.62 12.35 5.60
C HIS A 70 2.13 11.01 6.14
N GLY A 71 3.07 11.01 7.07
CA GLY A 71 3.55 9.79 7.70
C GLY A 71 4.29 10.05 9.01
N LEU A 72 5.01 9.04 9.48
CA LEU A 72 5.87 9.12 10.65
C LEU A 72 7.33 8.99 10.23
N VAL A 73 8.21 9.74 10.90
CA VAL A 73 9.66 9.61 10.77
C VAL A 73 10.06 8.21 11.24
N TYR A 74 10.20 7.30 10.30
CA TYR A 74 10.52 5.90 10.55
C TYR A 74 12.03 5.67 10.65
N ARG A 75 12.82 6.50 9.97
CA ARG A 75 14.28 6.55 10.08
C ARG A 75 14.72 8.00 9.94
N ILE A 76 15.77 8.36 10.66
CA ILE A 76 16.51 9.59 10.44
C ILE A 76 18.02 9.28 10.43
N THR A 77 18.78 10.01 9.63
CA THR A 77 20.22 9.85 9.51
C THR A 77 20.86 11.22 9.39
N GLN A 78 21.92 11.45 10.16
CA GLN A 78 22.82 12.58 9.97
C GLN A 78 23.97 12.14 9.06
N GLY A 79 24.19 12.88 8.00
CA GLY A 79 25.32 12.70 7.09
C GLY A 79 26.42 13.73 7.35
N ASP A 80 27.15 14.07 6.29
CA ASP A 80 28.28 15.00 6.38
C ASP A 80 27.86 16.40 6.84
N SER A 81 28.65 16.96 7.75
CA SER A 81 28.60 18.36 8.15
C SER A 81 29.59 19.18 7.33
N GLY A 82 29.06 20.06 6.49
CA GLY A 82 29.85 21.09 5.81
C GLY A 82 30.13 22.29 6.72
N LYS A 83 30.69 23.36 6.15
CA LYS A 83 31.02 24.60 6.90
C LYS A 83 29.80 25.33 7.47
N SER A 84 28.66 25.24 6.80
CA SER A 84 27.44 25.99 7.16
C SER A 84 26.19 25.12 7.24
N LEU A 85 26.19 23.94 6.62
CA LEU A 85 25.03 23.06 6.51
C LEU A 85 25.44 21.62 6.79
N THR A 86 24.61 20.91 7.52
CA THR A 86 24.70 19.48 7.75
C THR A 86 23.63 18.75 6.97
N ARG A 87 24.00 17.65 6.31
CA ARG A 87 23.07 16.79 5.57
C ARG A 87 22.32 15.88 6.53
N TYR A 88 21.02 15.71 6.27
CA TYR A 88 20.18 14.73 6.94
C TYR A 88 19.36 13.95 5.90
N SER A 89 18.89 12.77 6.28
CA SER A 89 17.88 12.04 5.53
C SER A 89 16.80 11.52 6.46
N ILE A 90 15.54 11.64 6.05
CA ILE A 90 14.39 11.11 6.75
C ILE A 90 13.68 10.09 5.86
N ARG A 91 13.31 8.95 6.43
CA ARG A 91 12.35 8.02 5.82
C ARG A 91 10.99 8.23 6.45
N LEU A 92 10.01 8.67 5.66
CA LEU A 92 8.62 8.84 6.06
C LEU A 92 7.80 7.59 5.65
N MET A 93 7.09 6.97 6.60
CA MET A 93 6.29 5.75 6.39
C MET A 93 4.98 5.80 7.19
N PRO A 94 3.94 5.00 6.84
CA PRO A 94 2.72 4.95 7.62
C PRO A 94 2.92 4.22 8.95
N GLN A 95 1.98 4.40 9.88
CA GLN A 95 1.99 3.66 11.15
C GLN A 95 1.89 2.14 10.90
N LEU A 96 1.18 1.73 9.85
CA LEU A 96 1.10 0.33 9.42
C LEU A 96 2.48 -0.31 9.21
N ALA A 97 3.50 0.45 8.80
CA ALA A 97 4.85 -0.09 8.60
C ALA A 97 5.50 -0.62 9.89
N TYR A 98 5.06 -0.15 11.06
CA TYR A 98 5.61 -0.55 12.35
C TYR A 98 5.20 -1.98 12.72
N LEU A 99 4.06 -2.44 12.21
CA LEU A 99 3.54 -3.80 12.44
C LEU A 99 4.44 -4.89 11.87
N ARG A 100 5.43 -4.54 11.05
CA ARG A 100 6.47 -5.47 10.60
C ARG A 100 7.40 -5.96 11.72
N HIS A 101 7.52 -5.19 12.80
CA HIS A 101 8.40 -5.49 13.93
C HIS A 101 7.68 -6.29 15.02
N ASN A 102 6.35 -6.26 15.00
CA ASN A 102 5.52 -6.99 15.96
C ASN A 102 5.33 -8.41 15.44
N HIS A 103 5.77 -9.40 16.22
CA HIS A 103 5.54 -10.81 15.96
C HIS A 103 4.72 -11.37 17.11
N ASP A 104 3.66 -12.09 16.78
CA ASP A 104 2.72 -12.62 17.76
C ASP A 104 2.22 -14.01 17.35
N GLN A 105 1.67 -14.74 18.31
CA GLN A 105 1.01 -16.02 18.10
C GLN A 105 -0.39 -15.94 18.70
N GLN A 106 -1.38 -15.74 17.83
CA GLN A 106 -2.74 -15.45 18.25
C GLN A 106 -3.74 -16.33 17.49
N ILE A 107 -4.81 -16.68 18.19
CA ILE A 107 -5.93 -17.46 17.65
C ILE A 107 -7.17 -16.56 17.65
N PHE A 108 -7.79 -16.44 16.48
CA PHE A 108 -9.05 -15.75 16.24
C PHE A 108 -10.11 -16.78 15.89
N GLN A 109 -11.26 -16.72 16.56
CA GLN A 109 -12.36 -17.68 16.36
C GLN A 109 -13.67 -16.94 16.17
N GLN A 110 -14.47 -17.40 15.22
CA GLN A 110 -15.78 -16.83 14.90
C GLN A 110 -15.74 -15.34 14.64
N LEU A 111 -14.74 -14.92 13.86
CA LEU A 111 -14.57 -13.56 13.40
C LEU A 111 -14.43 -13.54 11.88
N THR A 112 -15.00 -12.51 11.25
CA THR A 112 -14.75 -12.21 9.85
C THR A 112 -13.35 -11.62 9.69
N VAL A 113 -12.75 -11.75 8.51
CA VAL A 113 -11.41 -11.18 8.23
C VAL A 113 -11.32 -9.68 8.54
N PRO A 114 -12.30 -8.82 8.17
CA PRO A 114 -12.26 -7.40 8.56
C PRO A 114 -12.24 -7.19 10.08
N LYS A 115 -12.98 -7.99 10.86
CA LYS A 115 -12.97 -7.92 12.33
C LYS A 115 -11.61 -8.34 12.89
N ILE A 116 -10.98 -9.38 12.33
CA ILE A 116 -9.64 -9.82 12.74
C ILE A 116 -8.61 -8.72 12.46
N ILE A 117 -8.61 -8.15 11.24
CA ILE A 117 -7.70 -7.06 10.86
C ILE A 117 -7.89 -5.86 11.79
N ALA A 118 -9.14 -5.46 12.08
CA ALA A 118 -9.44 -4.38 13.02
C ALA A 118 -8.83 -4.64 14.41
N GLN A 119 -9.01 -5.84 14.98
CA GLN A 119 -8.43 -6.18 16.27
C GLN A 119 -6.90 -6.11 16.29
N VAL A 120 -6.24 -6.59 15.23
CA VAL A 120 -4.77 -6.51 15.11
C VAL A 120 -4.31 -5.05 15.02
N LEU A 121 -4.99 -4.21 14.24
CA LEU A 121 -4.68 -2.77 14.13
C LEU A 121 -4.86 -2.04 15.47
N GLU A 122 -6.00 -2.22 16.12
CA GLU A 122 -6.36 -1.54 17.37
C GLU A 122 -5.43 -1.97 18.52
N ALA A 123 -5.06 -3.25 18.59
CA ALA A 123 -4.09 -3.76 19.57
C ALA A 123 -2.71 -3.07 19.45
N ARG A 124 -2.39 -2.48 18.29
CA ARG A 124 -1.14 -1.74 18.03
C ARG A 124 -1.34 -0.21 17.95
N GLY A 125 -2.49 0.28 18.42
CA GLY A 125 -2.79 1.71 18.51
C GLY A 125 -3.12 2.38 17.18
N ILE A 126 -3.48 1.61 16.15
CA ILE A 126 -4.10 2.13 14.93
C ILE A 126 -5.62 2.03 15.15
N LEU A 127 -6.22 3.10 15.65
CA LEU A 127 -7.61 3.12 16.10
C LEU A 127 -8.59 3.40 14.95
N ALA A 128 -9.89 3.30 15.23
CA ALA A 128 -10.97 3.35 14.24
C ALA A 128 -11.06 4.67 13.43
N ASP A 129 -10.38 5.74 13.83
CA ASP A 129 -10.25 6.99 13.08
C ASP A 129 -9.08 6.98 12.08
N ALA A 130 -8.18 6.01 12.18
CA ALA A 130 -6.99 5.87 11.34
C ALA A 130 -7.15 4.85 10.20
N TYR A 131 -8.24 4.08 10.18
CA TYR A 131 -8.54 3.15 9.08
C TYR A 131 -10.03 3.11 8.71
N SER A 132 -10.35 2.62 7.53
CA SER A 132 -11.74 2.39 7.10
C SER A 132 -11.87 1.14 6.23
N PHE A 133 -12.98 0.42 6.38
CA PHE A 133 -13.37 -0.68 5.51
C PHE A 133 -14.51 -0.21 4.59
N GLN A 134 -14.26 -0.20 3.28
CA GLN A 134 -15.22 0.15 2.24
C GLN A 134 -15.41 -1.07 1.34
N LEU A 135 -16.13 -2.07 1.86
CA LEU A 135 -16.24 -3.39 1.26
C LEU A 135 -17.67 -3.62 0.75
N GLY A 136 -17.80 -4.04 -0.51
CA GLY A 136 -19.09 -4.40 -1.12
C GLY A 136 -19.50 -5.85 -0.86
N ALA A 137 -18.55 -6.74 -0.58
CA ALA A 137 -18.79 -8.15 -0.35
C ALA A 137 -19.12 -8.48 1.12
N THR A 138 -19.81 -9.60 1.32
CA THR A 138 -19.98 -10.21 2.65
C THR A 138 -18.88 -11.23 2.90
N TYR A 139 -18.19 -11.10 4.03
CA TYR A 139 -17.11 -12.01 4.43
C TYR A 139 -17.61 -13.00 5.48
N PRO A 140 -17.45 -14.32 5.26
CA PRO A 140 -17.86 -15.31 6.24
C PRO A 140 -16.99 -15.22 7.50
N GLU A 141 -17.56 -15.61 8.64
CA GLU A 141 -16.79 -15.84 9.85
C GLU A 141 -15.90 -17.07 9.67
N ARG A 142 -14.67 -16.98 10.21
CA ARG A 142 -13.75 -18.10 10.24
C ARG A 142 -13.92 -18.83 11.56
N ASP A 143 -14.21 -20.13 11.48
CA ASP A 143 -14.25 -21.01 12.65
C ASP A 143 -12.94 -20.91 13.46
N TYR A 144 -11.82 -20.86 12.75
CA TYR A 144 -10.49 -20.82 13.35
C TYR A 144 -9.50 -20.13 12.39
N CYS A 145 -8.80 -19.12 12.88
CA CYS A 145 -7.75 -18.42 12.14
C CYS A 145 -6.57 -18.14 13.07
N VAL A 146 -5.36 -18.44 12.61
CA VAL A 146 -4.15 -18.30 13.41
C VAL A 146 -3.20 -17.31 12.74
N GLN A 147 -2.65 -16.41 13.53
CA GLN A 147 -1.39 -15.73 13.24
C GLN A 147 -0.29 -16.59 13.87
N TYR A 148 0.57 -17.19 13.06
CA TYR A 148 1.61 -18.10 13.54
C TYR A 148 2.93 -17.82 12.84
N ASP A 149 3.96 -17.51 13.63
CA ASP A 149 5.33 -17.27 13.16
C ASP A 149 5.40 -16.23 12.03
N GLU A 150 4.63 -15.16 12.17
CA GLU A 150 4.57 -14.06 11.20
C GLU A 150 4.33 -12.72 11.89
N SER A 151 4.84 -11.66 11.29
CA SER A 151 4.58 -10.30 11.79
C SER A 151 3.10 -9.91 11.62
N ASP A 152 2.62 -8.98 12.43
CA ASP A 152 1.25 -8.44 12.31
C ASP A 152 0.98 -7.89 10.89
N LEU A 153 1.98 -7.24 10.29
CA LEU A 153 1.88 -6.71 8.92
C LEU A 153 1.69 -7.85 7.91
N HIS A 154 2.51 -8.90 8.00
CA HIS A 154 2.40 -10.05 7.11
C HIS A 154 1.06 -10.76 7.28
N PHE A 155 0.59 -10.89 8.53
CA PHE A 155 -0.71 -11.49 8.82
C PHE A 155 -1.86 -10.72 8.16
N ILE A 156 -1.90 -9.40 8.30
CA ILE A 156 -2.91 -8.54 7.65
C ILE A 156 -2.83 -8.67 6.13
N GLN A 157 -1.64 -8.60 5.55
CA GLN A 157 -1.44 -8.73 4.09
C GLN A 157 -1.93 -10.08 3.57
N ARG A 158 -1.57 -11.17 4.25
CA ARG A 158 -2.01 -12.53 3.92
C ARG A 158 -3.53 -12.67 3.96
N LEU A 159 -4.18 -12.14 5.01
CA LEU A 159 -5.64 -12.17 5.11
C LEU A 159 -6.31 -11.34 4.01
N CYS A 160 -5.77 -10.16 3.71
CA CYS A 160 -6.24 -9.32 2.60
C CYS A 160 -6.15 -10.06 1.27
N GLU A 161 -5.00 -10.68 1.00
CA GLU A 161 -4.80 -11.48 -0.20
C GLU A 161 -5.82 -12.63 -0.28
N GLU A 162 -5.94 -13.45 0.76
CA GLU A 162 -6.87 -14.59 0.81
C GLU A 162 -8.32 -14.20 0.44
N GLU A 163 -8.78 -13.02 0.88
CA GLU A 163 -10.14 -12.54 0.66
C GLU A 163 -10.31 -11.66 -0.60
N GLY A 164 -9.21 -11.27 -1.25
CA GLY A 164 -9.23 -10.29 -2.33
C GLY A 164 -9.54 -8.86 -1.86
N ILE A 165 -9.20 -8.55 -0.61
CA ILE A 165 -9.23 -7.18 -0.08
C ILE A 165 -7.91 -6.52 -0.46
N HIS A 166 -7.97 -5.29 -0.95
CA HIS A 166 -6.80 -4.44 -1.13
C HIS A 166 -6.82 -3.30 -0.12
N PHE A 167 -5.68 -2.67 0.11
CA PHE A 167 -5.58 -1.44 0.88
C PHE A 167 -4.69 -0.38 0.23
N HIS A 168 -4.98 0.87 0.54
CA HIS A 168 -4.22 2.05 0.13
C HIS A 168 -4.28 3.13 1.22
N PHE A 169 -3.60 4.26 1.00
CA PHE A 169 -3.53 5.36 1.96
C PHE A 169 -4.13 6.63 1.36
N GLN A 170 -5.03 7.26 2.11
CA GLN A 170 -5.55 8.57 1.77
C GLN A 170 -4.89 9.61 2.66
N HIS A 171 -4.19 10.57 2.05
CA HIS A 171 -3.42 11.58 2.76
C HIS A 171 -4.17 12.90 2.89
N SER A 172 -3.95 13.56 4.03
CA SER A 172 -4.36 14.92 4.34
C SER A 172 -3.24 15.63 5.10
N ALA A 173 -3.28 16.95 5.20
CA ALA A 173 -2.25 17.70 5.92
C ALA A 173 -2.14 17.32 7.40
N SER A 174 -3.22 16.79 8.01
CA SER A 174 -3.28 16.42 9.43
C SER A 174 -3.13 14.92 9.69
N GLY A 175 -3.05 14.07 8.66
CA GLY A 175 -3.10 12.63 8.85
C GLY A 175 -3.17 11.83 7.56
N HIS A 176 -2.94 10.51 7.66
CA HIS A 176 -3.31 9.56 6.62
C HIS A 176 -4.29 8.53 7.18
N THR A 177 -5.19 8.05 6.33
CA THR A 177 -6.14 6.98 6.65
C THR A 177 -5.78 5.74 5.82
N LEU A 178 -5.70 4.59 6.49
CA LEU A 178 -5.57 3.29 5.84
C LEU A 178 -6.95 2.82 5.35
N VAL A 179 -7.14 2.70 4.04
CA VAL A 179 -8.44 2.35 3.45
C VAL A 179 -8.37 0.95 2.87
N PHE A 180 -9.26 0.06 3.32
CA PHE A 180 -9.45 -1.27 2.78
C PHE A 180 -10.65 -1.29 1.84
N GLY A 181 -10.50 -1.89 0.66
CA GLY A 181 -11.55 -2.04 -0.36
C GLY A 181 -11.50 -3.40 -1.03
N ASP A 182 -12.55 -3.76 -1.77
CA ASP A 182 -12.64 -5.01 -2.54
C ASP A 182 -13.07 -4.81 -4.00
N ASP A 183 -13.29 -3.56 -4.41
CA ASP A 183 -13.50 -3.14 -5.78
C ASP A 183 -12.92 -1.73 -6.05
N GLN A 184 -12.97 -1.29 -7.31
CA GLN A 184 -12.38 -0.03 -7.75
C GLN A 184 -13.15 1.24 -7.32
N THR A 185 -14.36 1.11 -6.76
CA THR A 185 -15.22 2.27 -6.41
C THR A 185 -14.70 3.04 -5.21
N VAL A 186 -13.85 2.41 -4.40
CA VAL A 186 -13.15 3.02 -3.25
C VAL A 186 -12.09 4.04 -3.69
N PHE A 187 -11.57 3.92 -4.91
CA PHE A 187 -10.47 4.76 -5.39
C PHE A 187 -10.91 6.18 -5.71
N ARG A 188 -10.03 7.13 -5.43
CA ARG A 188 -10.32 8.54 -5.69
C ARG A 188 -10.34 8.79 -7.20
N LYS A 189 -11.46 9.35 -7.70
CA LYS A 189 -11.52 9.81 -9.09
C LYS A 189 -10.73 11.11 -9.28
N LEU A 190 -9.66 11.04 -10.06
CA LEU A 190 -8.84 12.21 -10.42
C LEU A 190 -9.38 12.92 -11.67
N ALA A 191 -8.98 14.18 -11.85
CA ALA A 191 -9.22 14.88 -13.10
C ALA A 191 -8.36 14.27 -14.21
N PRO A 192 -8.80 14.29 -15.48
CA PRO A 192 -8.00 13.81 -16.60
C PRO A 192 -6.65 14.53 -16.69
N VAL A 193 -5.58 13.76 -16.87
CA VAL A 193 -4.22 14.25 -17.05
C VAL A 193 -3.84 14.07 -18.52
N SER A 194 -3.36 15.13 -19.17
CA SER A 194 -2.97 15.06 -20.58
C SER A 194 -1.72 14.22 -20.77
N TYR A 195 -1.69 13.43 -21.84
CA TYR A 195 -0.47 12.83 -22.36
C TYR A 195 0.17 13.77 -23.38
N GLN A 196 1.45 14.08 -23.18
CA GLN A 196 2.25 14.86 -24.11
C GLN A 196 3.64 14.26 -24.16
N GLN A 197 3.98 13.63 -25.29
CA GLN A 197 5.30 13.02 -25.47
C GLN A 197 6.42 14.02 -25.23
N ASP A 198 7.45 13.60 -24.49
CA ASP A 198 8.59 14.44 -24.16
C ASP A 198 9.27 14.97 -25.43
N SER A 199 9.22 16.28 -25.62
CA SER A 199 9.87 17.00 -26.72
C SER A 199 11.15 17.72 -26.28
N GLY A 200 11.56 17.57 -25.01
CA GLY A 200 12.63 18.34 -24.39
C GLY A 200 12.24 19.76 -23.98
N MET A 201 11.00 20.19 -24.25
CA MET A 201 10.45 21.45 -23.76
C MET A 201 9.57 21.23 -22.54
N ALA A 202 9.61 22.16 -21.57
CA ALA A 202 8.72 22.11 -20.41
C ALA A 202 7.26 22.35 -20.86
N ALA A 203 6.36 21.47 -20.42
CA ALA A 203 4.92 21.66 -20.63
C ALA A 203 4.41 22.79 -19.71
N GLU A 204 3.38 23.51 -20.16
CA GLU A 204 2.76 24.58 -19.37
C GLU A 204 1.99 24.07 -18.13
N LYS A 205 1.58 22.80 -18.17
CA LYS A 205 0.84 22.11 -17.10
C LYS A 205 1.47 20.73 -16.85
N PRO A 206 1.26 20.12 -15.68
CA PRO A 206 1.69 18.75 -15.44
C PRO A 206 1.06 17.77 -16.43
N VAL A 207 1.87 16.84 -16.95
CA VAL A 207 1.50 15.89 -18.01
C VAL A 207 2.15 14.53 -17.79
N VAL A 208 1.56 13.50 -18.42
CA VAL A 208 2.24 12.21 -18.65
C VAL A 208 3.11 12.34 -19.90
N LYS A 209 4.41 12.10 -19.76
CA LYS A 209 5.42 12.27 -20.81
C LYS A 209 5.78 10.98 -21.56
N ARG A 210 5.61 9.85 -20.89
CA ARG A 210 5.78 8.50 -21.46
C ARG A 210 4.65 7.61 -20.98
N PHE A 211 4.14 6.78 -21.88
CA PHE A 211 3.11 5.81 -21.57
C PHE A 211 3.37 4.54 -22.37
N ASN A 212 3.71 3.44 -21.70
CA ASN A 212 3.95 2.14 -22.32
C ASN A 212 2.82 1.19 -21.96
N LEU A 213 2.50 0.27 -22.87
CA LEU A 213 1.61 -0.85 -22.61
C LEU A 213 2.40 -2.14 -22.75
N ARG A 214 2.32 -2.99 -21.73
CA ARG A 214 2.93 -4.31 -21.68
C ARG A 214 1.84 -5.37 -21.53
N LEU A 215 1.93 -6.43 -22.33
CA LEU A 215 1.18 -7.66 -22.10
C LEU A 215 2.17 -8.79 -21.78
N GLU A 216 1.83 -9.66 -20.83
CA GLU A 216 2.68 -10.77 -20.44
C GLU A 216 1.85 -12.03 -20.14
N THR A 217 2.37 -13.21 -20.50
CA THR A 217 1.68 -14.50 -20.26
C THR A 217 1.46 -14.71 -18.76
N ARG A 218 0.26 -15.14 -18.39
CA ARG A 218 -0.14 -15.45 -17.02
C ARG A 218 -0.95 -16.74 -16.96
N THR A 219 -1.06 -17.30 -15.76
CA THR A 219 -2.01 -18.37 -15.44
C THR A 219 -3.40 -18.05 -16.00
N THR A 220 -4.03 -19.05 -16.61
CA THR A 220 -5.36 -18.93 -17.22
C THR A 220 -6.39 -19.80 -16.53
N ARG A 221 -5.96 -20.73 -15.67
CA ARG A 221 -6.82 -21.60 -14.88
C ARG A 221 -6.26 -21.78 -13.48
N VAL A 222 -7.15 -21.71 -12.49
CA VAL A 222 -6.85 -22.06 -11.11
C VAL A 222 -7.79 -23.16 -10.67
N SER A 223 -7.25 -24.23 -10.09
CA SER A 223 -7.98 -25.35 -9.53
C SER A 223 -7.60 -25.54 -8.05
N ARG A 224 -8.59 -25.72 -7.18
CA ARG A 224 -8.39 -25.93 -5.75
C ARG A 224 -9.19 -27.12 -5.29
N ARG A 225 -8.58 -27.96 -4.44
CA ARG A 225 -9.23 -29.11 -3.81
C ARG A 225 -9.05 -29.09 -2.31
N ASP A 226 -10.00 -29.68 -1.60
CA ASP A 226 -9.90 -29.88 -0.16
C ASP A 226 -10.55 -31.21 0.26
N TYR A 227 -10.55 -31.49 1.57
CA TYR A 227 -11.19 -32.64 2.17
C TYR A 227 -12.00 -32.23 3.40
N ASP A 228 -13.28 -32.60 3.43
CA ASP A 228 -14.15 -32.42 4.59
C ASP A 228 -14.39 -33.76 5.29
N PHE A 229 -13.75 -33.96 6.45
CA PHE A 229 -13.92 -35.19 7.24
C PHE A 229 -15.35 -35.40 7.75
N LYS A 230 -16.18 -34.35 7.83
CA LYS A 230 -17.61 -34.47 8.20
C LYS A 230 -18.44 -34.98 7.03
N LYS A 231 -17.94 -34.85 5.80
CA LYS A 231 -18.59 -35.28 4.56
C LYS A 231 -17.60 -36.01 3.65
N PRO A 232 -16.99 -37.13 4.10
CA PRO A 232 -15.84 -37.75 3.44
C PRO A 232 -16.15 -38.30 2.03
N GLY A 233 -17.42 -38.57 1.72
CA GLY A 233 -17.87 -38.98 0.39
C GLY A 233 -18.03 -37.84 -0.62
N ILE A 234 -17.88 -36.59 -0.19
CA ILE A 234 -17.92 -35.41 -1.05
C ILE A 234 -16.49 -34.87 -1.12
N LEU A 235 -15.96 -34.68 -2.32
CA LEU A 235 -14.68 -34.03 -2.54
C LEU A 235 -14.91 -32.55 -2.87
N PRO A 236 -14.60 -31.60 -1.96
CA PRO A 236 -14.60 -30.19 -2.28
C PRO A 236 -13.59 -29.90 -3.40
N GLU A 237 -14.10 -29.50 -4.56
CA GLU A 237 -13.28 -29.08 -5.71
C GLU A 237 -13.94 -27.88 -6.38
N SER A 238 -13.11 -26.90 -6.76
CA SER A 238 -13.55 -25.76 -7.53
C SER A 238 -12.45 -25.22 -8.42
N ALA A 239 -12.84 -24.59 -9.52
CA ALA A 239 -11.90 -24.00 -10.46
C ALA A 239 -12.45 -22.70 -11.06
N ALA A 240 -11.53 -21.82 -11.44
CA ALA A 240 -11.79 -20.65 -12.26
C ALA A 240 -10.93 -20.73 -13.52
N LYS A 241 -11.53 -20.50 -14.69
CA LYS A 241 -10.83 -20.54 -15.98
C LYS A 241 -11.17 -19.29 -16.79
N SER A 242 -10.14 -18.63 -17.31
CA SER A 242 -10.25 -17.53 -18.25
C SER A 242 -10.32 -18.05 -19.69
N ALA A 243 -10.79 -17.21 -20.61
CA ALA A 243 -10.84 -17.53 -22.04
C ALA A 243 -9.50 -17.36 -22.78
N PHE A 244 -8.44 -16.93 -22.08
CA PHE A 244 -7.12 -16.70 -22.67
C PHE A 244 -6.37 -18.01 -22.91
N ALA A 245 -5.47 -17.99 -23.90
CA ALA A 245 -4.60 -19.10 -24.25
C ALA A 245 -3.12 -18.76 -23.97
N PRO A 246 -2.24 -19.76 -23.76
CA PRO A 246 -2.52 -21.19 -23.63
C PRO A 246 -3.19 -21.55 -22.29
N ASP A 247 -3.70 -22.78 -22.14
CA ASP A 247 -4.27 -23.25 -20.86
C ASP A 247 -3.15 -23.57 -19.86
N LEU A 248 -2.86 -22.61 -18.98
CA LEU A 248 -1.86 -22.69 -17.92
C LEU A 248 -2.57 -22.79 -16.57
N GLU A 249 -2.39 -23.94 -15.91
CA GLU A 249 -3.06 -24.28 -14.66
C GLU A 249 -2.18 -24.08 -13.43
N ASP A 250 -2.72 -23.40 -12.42
CA ASP A 250 -2.27 -23.43 -11.03
C ASP A 250 -3.23 -24.34 -10.24
N TYR A 251 -2.72 -25.47 -9.76
CA TYR A 251 -3.44 -26.41 -8.91
C TYR A 251 -2.85 -26.41 -7.49
N ASP A 252 -3.71 -26.46 -6.47
CA ASP A 252 -3.26 -26.54 -5.07
C ASP A 252 -4.18 -27.38 -4.16
N TYR A 253 -3.58 -27.98 -3.13
CA TYR A 253 -4.20 -28.72 -2.03
C TYR A 253 -3.34 -28.59 -0.75
N PRO A 254 -3.92 -28.27 0.42
CA PRO A 254 -5.34 -28.07 0.69
C PRO A 254 -5.83 -26.66 0.33
N GLY A 255 -7.04 -26.58 -0.23
CA GLY A 255 -7.67 -25.34 -0.69
C GLY A 255 -8.28 -24.46 0.40
N ARG A 256 -8.40 -24.96 1.63
CA ARG A 256 -8.96 -24.31 2.82
C ARG A 256 -10.43 -23.89 2.65
N PHE A 257 -11.26 -24.79 2.13
CA PHE A 257 -12.71 -24.60 2.00
C PHE A 257 -13.47 -25.92 2.12
N THR A 258 -14.68 -25.86 2.64
CA THR A 258 -15.60 -27.01 2.72
C THR A 258 -16.83 -26.84 1.81
N SER A 259 -17.18 -25.60 1.45
CA SER A 259 -18.30 -25.31 0.54
C SER A 259 -17.84 -25.00 -0.88
N ARG A 260 -18.67 -25.36 -1.85
CA ARG A 260 -18.41 -25.10 -3.27
C ARG A 260 -18.41 -23.61 -3.60
N GLU A 261 -19.28 -22.80 -2.97
CA GLU A 261 -19.28 -21.36 -3.19
C GLU A 261 -17.95 -20.73 -2.74
N ARG A 262 -17.45 -21.13 -1.56
CA ARG A 262 -16.19 -20.63 -1.04
C ARG A 262 -15.01 -21.06 -1.92
N GLY A 263 -14.96 -22.33 -2.32
CA GLY A 263 -13.93 -22.81 -3.24
C GLY A 263 -13.92 -22.04 -4.57
N LYS A 264 -15.10 -21.73 -5.12
CA LYS A 264 -15.22 -20.92 -6.35
C LYS A 264 -14.72 -19.49 -6.14
N GLN A 265 -15.07 -18.85 -5.02
CA GLN A 265 -14.57 -17.52 -4.68
C GLN A 265 -13.04 -17.51 -4.60
N LEU A 266 -12.44 -18.44 -3.86
CA LEU A 266 -10.98 -18.52 -3.69
C LEU A 266 -10.26 -18.78 -5.02
N ALA A 267 -10.77 -19.70 -5.86
CA ALA A 267 -10.20 -19.96 -7.17
C ALA A 267 -10.27 -18.72 -8.09
N THR A 268 -11.39 -17.99 -8.07
CA THR A 268 -11.55 -16.74 -8.82
C THR A 268 -10.56 -15.67 -8.34
N ARG A 269 -10.45 -15.43 -7.03
CA ARG A 269 -9.51 -14.44 -6.48
C ARG A 269 -8.06 -14.77 -6.79
N ALA A 270 -7.68 -16.05 -6.72
CA ALA A 270 -6.35 -16.49 -7.12
C ALA A 270 -6.08 -16.27 -8.62
N LEU A 271 -7.07 -16.55 -9.48
CA LEU A 271 -6.93 -16.31 -10.93
C LEU A 271 -6.81 -14.80 -11.23
N GLU A 272 -7.60 -13.96 -10.58
CA GLU A 272 -7.51 -12.50 -10.70
C GLU A 272 -6.14 -11.99 -10.24
N ARG A 273 -5.62 -12.48 -9.10
CA ARG A 273 -4.27 -12.13 -8.61
C ARG A 273 -3.19 -12.46 -9.64
N HIS A 274 -3.19 -13.69 -10.15
CA HIS A 274 -2.24 -14.12 -11.18
C HIS A 274 -2.29 -13.26 -12.44
N ARG A 275 -3.43 -12.64 -12.72
CA ARG A 275 -3.64 -11.85 -13.95
C ARG A 275 -3.63 -10.35 -13.73
N SER A 276 -3.37 -9.89 -12.51
CA SER A 276 -3.42 -8.48 -12.13
C SER A 276 -2.49 -7.57 -12.95
N ASP A 277 -1.39 -8.11 -13.46
CA ASP A 277 -0.42 -7.41 -14.31
C ASP A 277 -0.29 -8.00 -15.73
N TYR A 278 -1.28 -8.81 -16.16
CA TYR A 278 -1.35 -9.36 -17.53
C TYR A 278 -1.30 -8.26 -18.57
N GLN A 279 -2.03 -7.16 -18.34
CA GLN A 279 -2.03 -5.96 -19.16
C GLN A 279 -1.66 -4.78 -18.26
N LEU A 280 -0.42 -4.33 -18.36
CA LEU A 280 0.14 -3.28 -17.49
C LEU A 280 0.44 -2.03 -18.31
N ALA A 281 -0.08 -0.89 -17.85
CA ALA A 281 0.27 0.42 -18.38
C ALA A 281 1.29 1.10 -17.46
N GLU A 282 2.38 1.60 -18.02
CA GLU A 282 3.44 2.28 -17.28
C GLU A 282 3.60 3.73 -17.76
N GLY A 283 3.34 4.67 -16.86
CA GLY A 283 3.43 6.11 -17.11
C GLY A 283 4.64 6.75 -16.44
N LYS A 284 5.22 7.78 -17.07
CA LYS A 284 6.17 8.71 -16.44
C LYS A 284 5.74 10.14 -16.72
N GLY A 285 5.69 11.00 -15.71
CA GLY A 285 5.22 12.38 -15.83
C GLY A 285 5.59 13.23 -14.61
N ASP A 286 5.01 14.42 -14.54
CA ASP A 286 5.21 15.39 -13.46
C ASP A 286 3.89 15.82 -12.77
N GLU A 287 2.81 15.06 -12.98
CA GLU A 287 1.53 15.24 -12.28
C GLU A 287 1.63 14.75 -10.82
N PRO A 288 1.63 15.64 -9.82
CA PRO A 288 1.85 15.26 -8.42
C PRO A 288 0.63 14.63 -7.75
N THR A 289 -0.54 14.62 -8.39
CA THR A 289 -1.77 14.06 -7.81
C THR A 289 -2.01 12.58 -8.12
N LEU A 290 -1.19 11.98 -8.99
CA LEU A 290 -1.23 10.54 -9.25
C LEU A 290 -0.63 9.79 -8.07
N VAL A 291 -1.50 9.19 -7.25
CA VAL A 291 -1.16 8.41 -6.05
C VAL A 291 -1.69 6.98 -6.18
N SER A 292 -1.26 6.08 -5.31
CA SER A 292 -1.80 4.72 -5.25
C SER A 292 -3.18 4.72 -4.60
N GLY A 293 -4.16 4.09 -5.26
CA GLY A 293 -5.58 4.07 -4.84
C GLY A 293 -6.36 5.26 -5.40
#